data_AF-A0A966CNS5-F1
#
_entry.id   AF-A0A966CNS5-F1
#
_cell.length_a   1.000
_cell.length_b   1.000
_cell.length_c   1.000
_cell.angle_alpha   90.00
_cell.angle_beta   90.00
_cell.angle_gamma   90.00
#
_symmetry.space_group_name_H-M   'P 1'
#
loop_
_entity.id
_entity.type
_entity.pdbx_description
1 polymer ?
#
loop_
_entity_poly.entity_id
_entity_poly.type
_entity_poly.pdbx_seq_one_letter_code
_entity_poly.pdbx_strand_id
1 'polypeptide(L)'
;MPPRSLFVRQRASGASTGIWLALLAGALQAACLAWPTAVPAGLAALGVQQGQPLWWGQTLALAVLVQLLLASRSPRRAAWLGWLFATSWLACTFAWLFTSMHTYGGLAAPLAVLAVLLLAAVLALYYAAASWCFRALALENSGQAAIVFISLWLLAEAARGMLLTGFGWGAVGYAQVNGPLAAALPWVGLYGVSALAAGLAVLLALSFRATRWRQALSSVLAMAVLLVLVAVLPAPQGHDTGKLSVTLLQGNIAQEEKF
;
A
#
# COMPACT_ATOMS: atom_id res chain seq x y z
N MET A 1 -21.71 21.16 23.16
CA MET A 1 -20.94 21.28 21.90
C MET A 1 -21.21 20.02 21.09
N PRO A 2 -21.83 20.08 19.90
CA PRO A 2 -22.01 18.87 19.09
C PRO A 2 -20.65 18.34 18.62
N PRO A 3 -20.45 17.01 18.55
CA PRO A 3 -19.22 16.44 18.02
C PRO A 3 -19.04 16.88 16.56
N ARG A 4 -17.91 17.51 16.27
CA ARG A 4 -17.54 17.86 14.89
C ARG A 4 -17.14 16.56 14.20
N SER A 5 -18.03 16.00 13.38
CA SER A 5 -17.72 14.85 12.53
C SER A 5 -16.43 15.10 11.76
N LEU A 6 -15.53 14.11 11.70
CA LEU A 6 -14.24 14.17 10.96
C LEU A 6 -14.39 14.49 9.46
N PHE A 7 -15.63 14.48 8.97
CA PHE A 7 -16.02 14.61 7.59
C PHE A 7 -16.49 16.04 7.27
N VAL A 8 -15.55 16.87 6.81
CA VAL A 8 -15.83 18.28 6.44
C VAL A 8 -16.62 18.36 5.12
N ARG A 9 -17.67 19.18 5.08
CA ARG A 9 -18.44 19.46 3.85
C ARG A 9 -17.70 20.48 2.95
N GLN A 10 -17.04 20.05 1.87
CA GLN A 10 -16.57 20.94 0.77
C GLN A 10 -17.36 20.80 -0.55
N ARG A 11 -17.65 21.92 -1.24
CA ARG A 11 -18.47 22.04 -2.49
C ARG A 11 -17.94 21.21 -3.68
N ALA A 12 -18.82 20.97 -4.65
CA ALA A 12 -18.73 19.98 -5.73
C ALA A 12 -17.61 20.16 -6.79
N SER A 13 -16.76 21.18 -6.72
CA SER A 13 -15.70 21.44 -7.71
C SER A 13 -14.46 20.53 -7.59
N GLY A 14 -14.34 19.72 -6.55
CA GLY A 14 -13.19 18.82 -6.30
C GLY A 14 -13.37 17.36 -6.77
N ALA A 15 -14.35 17.07 -7.62
CA ALA A 15 -14.66 15.69 -8.03
C ALA A 15 -13.56 15.07 -8.91
N SER A 16 -13.12 15.79 -9.95
CA SER A 16 -12.04 15.35 -10.85
C SER A 16 -10.69 15.30 -10.15
N THR A 17 -10.39 16.28 -9.28
CA THR A 17 -9.14 16.31 -8.51
C THR A 17 -8.97 15.06 -7.64
N GLY A 18 -10.03 14.60 -6.97
CA GLY A 18 -9.98 13.40 -6.14
C GLY A 18 -9.67 12.12 -6.93
N ILE A 19 -10.17 12.03 -8.18
CA ILE A 19 -9.90 10.90 -9.08
C ILE A 19 -8.42 10.87 -9.46
N TRP A 20 -7.87 12.00 -9.91
CA TRP A 20 -6.45 12.08 -10.28
C TRP A 20 -5.53 11.82 -9.09
N LEU A 21 -5.86 12.34 -7.91
CA LEU A 21 -5.10 12.05 -6.69
C LEU A 21 -5.12 10.56 -6.33
N ALA A 22 -6.26 9.88 -6.48
CA ALA A 22 -6.34 8.44 -6.22
C ALA A 22 -5.47 7.64 -7.20
N LEU A 23 -5.54 7.97 -8.50
CA LEU A 23 -4.73 7.31 -9.54
C LEU A 23 -3.23 7.55 -9.33
N LEU A 24 -2.82 8.81 -9.14
CA LEU A 24 -1.42 9.17 -8.93
C LEU A 24 -0.85 8.55 -7.65
N ALA A 25 -1.64 8.54 -6.56
CA ALA A 25 -1.24 7.88 -5.33
C ALA A 25 -1.13 6.35 -5.52
N GLY A 26 -2.03 5.73 -6.30
CA GLY A 26 -1.93 4.32 -6.66
C GLY A 26 -0.68 4.00 -7.49
N ALA A 27 -0.38 4.80 -8.50
CA ALA A 27 0.85 4.65 -9.28
C ALA A 27 2.11 4.85 -8.42
N LEU A 28 2.11 5.84 -7.52
CA LEU A 28 3.19 6.05 -6.55
C LEU A 28 3.34 4.86 -5.61
N GLN A 29 2.23 4.30 -5.12
CA GLN A 29 2.21 3.10 -4.30
C GLN A 29 2.92 1.93 -5.00
N ALA A 30 2.67 1.73 -6.30
CA ALA A 30 3.37 0.72 -7.10
C ALA A 30 4.86 1.02 -7.25
N ALA A 31 5.22 2.26 -7.61
CA ALA A 31 6.60 2.69 -7.77
C ALA A 31 7.40 2.55 -6.47
N CYS A 32 6.77 2.70 -5.31
CA CYS A 32 7.46 2.54 -4.03
C CYS A 32 7.75 1.07 -3.65
N LEU A 33 7.21 0.09 -4.37
CA LEU A 33 7.56 -1.32 -4.16
C LEU A 33 8.93 -1.66 -4.77
N ALA A 34 9.18 -1.13 -5.97
CA ALA A 34 10.45 -1.22 -6.67
C ALA A 34 10.53 -0.03 -7.62
N TRP A 35 11.35 0.97 -7.25
CA TRP A 35 11.35 2.22 -7.99
C TRP A 35 11.80 2.02 -9.45
N PRO A 36 11.00 2.46 -10.44
CA PRO A 36 11.15 1.96 -11.81
C PRO A 36 12.34 2.56 -12.57
N THR A 37 12.74 3.79 -12.25
CA THR A 37 13.70 4.55 -13.06
C THR A 37 14.93 4.96 -12.27
N ALA A 38 16.05 5.18 -12.95
CA ALA A 38 17.12 5.98 -12.37
C ALA A 38 16.60 7.38 -12.00
N VAL A 39 17.17 8.00 -10.97
CA VAL A 39 16.78 9.33 -10.51
C VAL A 39 18.00 10.23 -10.34
N PRO A 40 17.84 11.56 -10.45
CA PRO A 40 18.92 12.51 -10.17
C PRO A 40 19.46 12.38 -8.74
N ALA A 41 20.71 12.79 -8.53
CA ALA A 41 21.40 12.69 -7.24
C ALA A 41 20.62 13.27 -6.05
N GLY A 42 19.86 14.36 -6.27
CA GLY A 42 19.02 14.97 -5.22
C GLY A 42 17.90 14.05 -4.72
N LEU A 43 17.25 13.30 -5.60
CA LEU A 43 16.25 12.30 -5.20
C LEU A 43 16.90 11.04 -4.63
N ALA A 44 18.08 10.66 -5.14
CA ALA A 44 18.86 9.57 -4.59
C ALA A 44 19.26 9.82 -3.12
N ALA A 45 19.58 11.07 -2.76
CA ALA A 45 19.84 11.47 -1.37
C ALA A 45 18.64 11.29 -0.42
N LEU A 46 17.42 11.25 -0.96
CA LEU A 46 16.19 10.95 -0.20
C LEU A 46 15.89 9.44 -0.11
N GLY A 47 16.82 8.59 -0.56
CA GLY A 47 16.67 7.14 -0.59
C GLY A 47 15.90 6.61 -1.79
N VAL A 48 15.61 7.45 -2.80
CA VAL A 48 14.97 7.00 -4.05
C VAL A 48 16.03 6.37 -4.94
N GLN A 49 16.00 5.05 -5.11
CA GLN A 49 16.99 4.33 -5.91
C GLN A 49 16.30 3.33 -6.83
N GLN A 50 16.77 3.21 -8.07
CA GLN A 50 16.18 2.27 -9.04
C GLN A 50 16.21 0.85 -8.49
N GLY A 51 15.08 0.15 -8.62
CA GLY A 51 14.89 -1.22 -8.14
C GLY A 51 14.75 -1.36 -6.62
N GLN A 52 14.85 -0.28 -5.86
CA GLN A 52 14.75 -0.31 -4.40
C GLN A 52 13.34 0.07 -3.91
N PRO A 53 12.89 -0.51 -2.79
CA PRO A 53 11.65 -0.12 -2.13
C PRO A 53 11.79 1.24 -1.42
N LEU A 54 10.72 2.04 -1.45
CA LEU A 54 10.65 3.38 -0.87
C LEU A 54 9.57 3.47 0.22
N TRP A 55 9.95 3.15 1.46
CA TRP A 55 9.02 3.01 2.59
C TRP A 55 8.21 4.29 2.91
N TRP A 56 8.83 5.47 2.82
CA TRP A 56 8.16 6.73 3.17
C TRP A 56 7.22 7.17 2.05
N GLY A 57 7.62 6.98 0.78
CA GLY A 57 6.78 7.28 -0.38
C GLY A 57 5.53 6.42 -0.41
N GLN A 58 5.68 5.15 -0.01
CA GLN A 58 4.56 4.24 0.17
C GLN A 58 3.60 4.74 1.26
N THR A 59 4.12 5.13 2.43
CA THR A 59 3.31 5.68 3.52
C THR A 59 2.55 6.94 3.08
N LEU A 60 3.19 7.82 2.29
CA LEU A 60 2.57 9.01 1.74
C LEU A 60 1.45 8.70 0.75
N ALA A 61 1.68 7.77 -0.18
CA ALA A 61 0.67 7.33 -1.15
C ALA A 61 -0.59 6.81 -0.44
N LEU A 62 -0.41 5.96 0.58
CA LEU A 62 -1.51 5.43 1.36
C LEU A 62 -2.19 6.51 2.23
N ALA A 63 -1.43 7.48 2.76
CA ALA A 63 -1.99 8.62 3.48
C ALA A 63 -2.85 9.51 2.58
N VAL A 64 -2.49 9.69 1.30
CA VAL A 64 -3.32 10.39 0.31
C VAL A 64 -4.65 9.66 0.12
N LEU A 65 -4.65 8.33 -0.01
CA LEU A 65 -5.89 7.56 -0.05
C LEU A 65 -6.73 7.82 1.21
N VAL A 66 -6.15 7.70 2.40
CA VAL A 66 -6.87 7.96 3.67
C VAL A 66 -7.49 9.36 3.67
N GLN A 67 -6.74 10.38 3.22
CA GLN A 67 -7.26 11.75 3.13
C GLN A 67 -8.47 11.86 2.19
N LEU A 68 -8.45 11.15 1.07
CA LEU A 68 -9.57 11.07 0.13
C LEU A 68 -10.77 10.35 0.75
N LEU A 69 -10.56 9.27 1.49
CA LEU A 69 -11.63 8.54 2.19
C LEU A 69 -12.27 9.40 3.30
N LEU A 70 -11.44 10.08 4.09
CA LEU A 70 -11.90 11.03 5.11
C LEU A 70 -12.55 12.29 4.49
N ALA A 71 -12.30 12.62 3.22
CA ALA A 71 -12.99 13.71 2.51
C ALA A 71 -14.29 13.25 1.86
N SER A 72 -14.42 11.94 1.61
CA SER A 72 -15.53 11.38 0.85
C SER A 72 -16.84 11.54 1.60
N ARG A 73 -17.91 11.92 0.92
CA ARG A 73 -19.23 12.15 1.57
C ARG A 73 -20.12 10.92 1.60
N SER A 74 -19.89 9.95 0.71
CA SER A 74 -20.69 8.74 0.58
C SER A 74 -19.81 7.50 0.58
N PRO A 75 -20.29 6.37 1.15
CA PRO A 75 -19.58 5.09 1.08
C PRO A 75 -19.31 4.66 -0.36
N ARG A 76 -20.25 4.90 -1.29
CA ARG A 76 -20.05 4.61 -2.72
C ARG A 76 -18.86 5.37 -3.32
N ARG A 77 -18.70 6.65 -2.98
CA ARG A 77 -17.57 7.45 -3.46
C ARG A 77 -16.25 6.99 -2.84
N ALA A 78 -16.26 6.62 -1.57
CA ALA A 78 -15.09 6.04 -0.90
C ALA A 78 -14.67 4.73 -1.57
N ALA A 79 -15.63 3.85 -1.88
CA ALA A 79 -15.40 2.61 -2.62
C ALA A 79 -14.77 2.89 -3.99
N TRP A 80 -15.32 3.84 -4.74
CA TRP A 80 -14.81 4.22 -6.06
C TRP A 80 -13.38 4.75 -6.01
N LEU A 81 -13.06 5.63 -5.05
CA LEU A 81 -11.70 6.16 -4.90
C LEU A 81 -10.71 5.09 -4.43
N GLY A 82 -11.11 4.21 -3.51
CA GLY A 82 -10.31 3.04 -3.12
C GLY A 82 -10.07 2.08 -4.27
N TRP A 83 -11.09 1.85 -5.10
CA TRP A 83 -10.99 1.03 -6.30
C TRP A 83 -10.04 1.63 -7.34
N LEU A 84 -10.13 2.93 -7.61
CA LEU A 84 -9.23 3.62 -8.55
C LEU A 84 -7.78 3.59 -8.07
N PHE A 85 -7.54 3.89 -6.79
CA PHE A 85 -6.22 3.80 -6.17
C PHE A 85 -5.64 2.40 -6.32
N ALA A 86 -6.40 1.37 -5.91
CA ALA A 86 -5.91 0.00 -5.93
C ALA A 86 -5.78 -0.54 -7.35
N THR A 87 -6.66 -0.18 -8.28
CA THR A 87 -6.53 -0.57 -9.69
C THR A 87 -5.26 0.02 -10.29
N SER A 88 -4.99 1.30 -10.06
CA SER A 88 -3.76 1.93 -10.54
C SER A 88 -2.52 1.31 -9.92
N TRP A 89 -2.53 1.04 -8.62
CA TRP A 89 -1.44 0.37 -7.92
C TRP A 89 -1.17 -1.03 -8.49
N LEU A 90 -2.19 -1.88 -8.50
CA LEU A 90 -2.07 -3.27 -8.90
C LEU A 90 -1.76 -3.40 -10.40
N ALA A 91 -2.36 -2.58 -11.27
CA ALA A 91 -2.07 -2.61 -12.70
C ALA A 91 -0.60 -2.26 -12.99
N CYS A 92 -0.06 -1.22 -12.33
CA CYS A 92 1.35 -0.86 -12.45
C CYS A 92 2.25 -1.98 -11.88
N THR A 93 1.90 -2.57 -10.74
CA THR A 93 2.67 -3.67 -10.15
C THR A 93 2.65 -4.93 -11.00
N PHE A 94 1.55 -5.21 -11.69
CA PHE A 94 1.36 -6.42 -12.50
C PHE A 94 1.73 -6.24 -13.98
N ALA A 95 2.33 -5.10 -14.35
CA ALA A 95 2.72 -4.82 -15.73
C ALA A 95 3.64 -5.91 -16.33
N TRP A 96 4.43 -6.59 -15.49
CA TRP A 96 5.29 -7.71 -15.90
C TRP A 96 4.51 -8.93 -16.42
N LEU A 97 3.23 -9.09 -16.07
CA LEU A 97 2.38 -10.17 -16.60
C LEU A 97 2.15 -10.02 -18.10
N PHE A 98 2.28 -8.81 -18.64
CA PHE A 98 2.20 -8.59 -20.09
C PHE A 98 3.20 -9.47 -20.84
N THR A 99 4.47 -9.49 -20.41
CA THR A 99 5.50 -10.34 -21.04
C THR A 99 5.14 -11.82 -20.95
N SER A 100 4.60 -12.25 -19.80
CA SER A 100 4.18 -13.65 -19.63
C SER A 100 3.07 -14.05 -20.60
N MET A 101 2.04 -13.21 -20.74
CA MET A 101 0.86 -13.51 -21.55
C MET A 101 1.06 -13.25 -23.05
N HIS A 102 1.75 -12.17 -23.41
CA HIS A 102 1.95 -11.79 -24.80
C HIS A 102 3.14 -12.54 -25.42
N THR A 103 4.33 -12.44 -24.80
CA THR A 103 5.56 -13.01 -25.36
C THR A 103 5.56 -14.52 -25.29
N TYR A 104 5.24 -15.10 -24.13
CA TYR A 104 5.28 -16.55 -23.95
C TYR A 104 3.91 -17.23 -24.11
N GLY A 105 2.81 -16.52 -23.81
CA GLY A 105 1.45 -17.04 -23.94
C GLY A 105 0.84 -16.87 -25.34
N GLY A 106 1.48 -16.14 -26.24
CA GLY A 106 1.00 -15.90 -27.61
C GLY A 106 -0.29 -15.06 -27.71
N LEU A 107 -0.75 -14.46 -26.62
CA LEU A 107 -1.96 -13.66 -26.59
C LEU A 107 -1.73 -12.33 -27.34
N ALA A 108 -2.69 -11.89 -28.15
CA ALA A 108 -2.58 -10.59 -28.82
C ALA A 108 -2.38 -9.44 -27.81
N ALA A 109 -1.49 -8.50 -28.10
CA ALA A 109 -1.07 -7.47 -27.14
C ALA A 109 -2.25 -6.68 -26.50
N PRO A 110 -3.30 -6.25 -27.23
CA PRO A 110 -4.44 -5.57 -26.61
C PRO A 110 -5.20 -6.44 -25.62
N LEU A 111 -5.33 -7.74 -25.91
CA LEU A 111 -5.97 -8.70 -25.00
C LEU A 111 -5.12 -8.92 -23.75
N ALA A 112 -3.80 -8.94 -23.89
CA ALA A 112 -2.89 -9.05 -22.75
C ALA A 112 -2.99 -7.84 -21.83
N VAL A 113 -2.96 -6.62 -22.37
CA VAL A 113 -3.16 -5.38 -21.59
C VAL A 113 -4.52 -5.41 -20.89
N LEU A 114 -5.58 -5.76 -21.62
CA LEU A 114 -6.94 -5.83 -21.05
C LEU A 114 -7.02 -6.84 -19.90
N ALA A 115 -6.42 -8.02 -20.05
CA ALA A 115 -6.43 -9.03 -19.00
C ALA A 115 -5.67 -8.58 -17.74
N VAL A 116 -4.53 -7.89 -17.86
CA VAL A 116 -3.82 -7.30 -16.70
C VAL A 116 -4.67 -6.24 -16.01
N LEU A 117 -5.30 -5.35 -16.78
CA LEU A 117 -6.18 -4.31 -16.24
C LEU A 117 -7.42 -4.91 -15.54
N LEU A 118 -8.06 -5.91 -16.14
CA LEU A 118 -9.20 -6.59 -15.55
C LEU A 118 -8.82 -7.34 -14.27
N LEU A 119 -7.68 -8.03 -14.26
CA LEU A 119 -7.16 -8.67 -13.05
C LEU A 119 -6.95 -7.66 -11.93
N ALA A 120 -6.26 -6.54 -12.21
CA ALA A 120 -6.04 -5.47 -11.25
C ALA A 120 -7.37 -4.88 -10.75
N ALA A 121 -8.32 -4.62 -11.64
CA ALA A 121 -9.65 -4.10 -11.34
C ALA A 121 -10.48 -5.03 -10.45
N VAL A 122 -10.44 -6.35 -10.69
CA VAL A 122 -11.14 -7.34 -9.88
C VAL A 122 -10.51 -7.44 -8.49
N LEU A 123 -9.18 -7.52 -8.39
CA LEU A 123 -8.49 -7.58 -7.10
C LEU A 123 -8.60 -6.26 -6.32
N ALA A 124 -8.75 -5.11 -7.01
CA ALA A 124 -9.03 -3.82 -6.38
C ALA A 124 -10.38 -3.80 -5.64
N LEU A 125 -11.30 -4.74 -5.89
CA LEU A 125 -12.58 -4.82 -5.19
C LEU A 125 -12.42 -5.08 -3.68
N TYR A 126 -11.36 -5.77 -3.25
CA TYR A 126 -11.06 -5.94 -1.81
C TYR A 126 -10.84 -4.58 -1.13
N TYR A 127 -10.07 -3.70 -1.78
CA TYR A 127 -9.76 -2.36 -1.28
C TYR A 127 -10.94 -1.39 -1.45
N ALA A 128 -11.75 -1.58 -2.49
CA ALA A 128 -13.01 -0.87 -2.67
C ALA A 128 -13.99 -1.17 -1.53
N ALA A 129 -14.13 -2.45 -1.17
CA ALA A 129 -14.97 -2.89 -0.05
C ALA A 129 -14.45 -2.35 1.29
N ALA A 130 -13.14 -2.43 1.55
CA ALA A 130 -12.54 -1.83 2.74
C ALA A 130 -12.79 -0.31 2.81
N SER A 131 -12.62 0.39 1.70
CA SER A 131 -12.85 1.85 1.61
C SER A 131 -14.33 2.21 1.81
N TRP A 132 -15.24 1.39 1.28
CA TRP A 132 -16.68 1.52 1.51
C TRP A 132 -17.02 1.35 2.99
N CYS A 133 -16.55 0.26 3.61
CA CYS A 133 -16.80 -0.04 5.03
C CYS A 133 -16.26 1.05 5.93
N PHE A 134 -15.03 1.52 5.68
CA PHE A 134 -14.40 2.60 6.44
C PHE A 134 -15.27 3.85 6.47
N ARG A 135 -15.87 4.20 5.33
CA ARG A 135 -16.78 5.35 5.23
C ARG A 135 -18.19 5.07 5.75
N ALA A 136 -18.70 3.86 5.57
CA ALA A 136 -20.05 3.45 5.99
C ALA A 136 -20.21 3.47 7.51
N LEU A 137 -19.15 3.15 8.25
CA LEU A 137 -19.13 3.16 9.72
C LEU A 137 -19.21 4.56 10.34
N ALA A 138 -19.16 5.63 9.53
CA ALA A 138 -19.42 7.02 9.94
C ALA A 138 -18.68 7.46 11.22
N LEU A 139 -17.40 7.07 11.34
CA LEU A 139 -16.61 7.22 12.56
C LEU A 139 -16.42 8.69 12.96
N GLU A 140 -16.66 9.00 14.24
CA GLU A 140 -16.53 10.35 14.80
C GLU A 140 -15.19 10.59 15.50
N ASN A 141 -14.58 9.53 16.03
CA ASN A 141 -13.34 9.59 16.80
C ASN A 141 -12.12 9.23 15.93
N SER A 142 -11.05 10.02 15.98
CA SER A 142 -9.83 9.80 15.20
C SER A 142 -9.13 8.48 15.53
N GLY A 143 -9.13 8.05 16.79
CA GLY A 143 -8.59 6.76 17.21
C GLY A 143 -9.40 5.58 16.67
N GLN A 144 -10.73 5.70 16.68
CA GLN A 144 -11.60 4.69 16.04
C GLN A 144 -11.36 4.64 14.53
N ALA A 145 -11.23 5.80 13.88
CA ALA A 145 -10.88 5.86 12.45
C ALA A 145 -9.54 5.16 12.16
N ALA A 146 -8.52 5.39 12.98
CA ALA A 146 -7.24 4.71 12.82
C ALA A 146 -7.38 3.18 12.95
N ILE A 147 -7.98 2.69 14.04
CA ILE A 147 -8.14 1.25 14.30
C ILE A 147 -8.94 0.56 13.20
N VAL A 148 -10.06 1.17 12.78
CA VAL A 148 -10.92 0.61 11.73
C VAL A 148 -10.19 0.59 10.38
N PHE A 149 -9.47 1.65 10.03
CA PHE A 149 -8.70 1.67 8.78
C PHE A 149 -7.62 0.58 8.76
N ILE A 150 -6.84 0.46 9.83
CA ILE A 150 -5.80 -0.56 9.99
C ILE A 150 -6.40 -1.97 9.83
N SER A 151 -7.52 -2.22 10.52
CA SER A 151 -8.18 -3.52 10.51
C SER A 151 -8.74 -3.86 9.13
N LEU A 152 -9.41 -2.91 8.47
CA LEU A 152 -9.97 -3.11 7.13
C LEU A 152 -8.87 -3.28 6.07
N TRP A 153 -7.73 -2.58 6.20
CA TRP A 153 -6.60 -2.76 5.30
C TRP A 153 -5.97 -4.15 5.45
N LEU A 154 -5.74 -4.58 6.70
CA LEU A 154 -5.24 -5.93 7.01
C LEU A 154 -6.14 -7.01 6.42
N LEU A 155 -7.45 -6.90 6.65
CA LEU A 155 -8.43 -7.86 6.14
C LEU A 155 -8.47 -7.87 4.61
N ALA A 156 -8.38 -6.71 3.95
CA ALA A 156 -8.36 -6.63 2.49
C ALA A 156 -7.10 -7.27 1.89
N GLU A 157 -5.92 -6.99 2.44
CA GLU A 157 -4.66 -7.60 2.00
C GLU A 157 -4.66 -9.12 2.22
N ALA A 158 -5.08 -9.57 3.41
CA ALA A 158 -5.16 -10.99 3.74
C ALA A 158 -6.19 -11.71 2.84
N ALA A 159 -7.38 -11.13 2.64
CA ALA A 159 -8.39 -11.69 1.77
C ALA A 159 -7.90 -11.83 0.32
N ARG A 160 -7.28 -10.77 -0.23
CA ARG A 160 -6.67 -10.81 -1.58
C ARG A 160 -5.58 -11.87 -1.69
N GLY A 161 -4.80 -12.04 -0.63
CA GLY A 161 -3.70 -12.99 -0.58
C GLY A 161 -4.08 -14.44 -0.30
N MET A 162 -5.30 -14.71 0.15
CA MET A 162 -5.72 -16.05 0.61
C MET A 162 -6.95 -16.60 -0.12
N LEU A 163 -7.91 -15.75 -0.50
CA LEU A 163 -9.13 -16.19 -1.18
C LEU A 163 -8.88 -16.53 -2.65
N LEU A 164 -9.64 -17.49 -3.18
CA LEU A 164 -9.56 -17.92 -4.58
C LEU A 164 -8.13 -18.25 -5.00
N THR A 165 -7.45 -19.11 -4.24
CA THR A 165 -6.02 -19.49 -4.34
C THR A 165 -5.01 -18.39 -3.98
N GLY A 166 -5.46 -17.14 -3.87
CA GLY A 166 -4.68 -16.00 -3.40
C GLY A 166 -3.79 -15.37 -4.48
N PHE A 167 -3.76 -14.05 -4.53
CA PHE A 167 -2.82 -13.28 -5.35
C PHE A 167 -2.25 -12.10 -4.55
N GLY A 168 -1.36 -12.41 -3.61
CA GLY A 168 -0.76 -11.45 -2.67
C GLY A 168 0.36 -10.57 -3.26
N TRP A 169 0.64 -10.67 -4.57
CA TRP A 169 1.70 -9.91 -5.23
C TRP A 169 1.54 -8.41 -4.98
N GLY A 170 2.66 -7.76 -4.68
CA GLY A 170 2.69 -6.32 -4.50
C GLY A 170 2.04 -5.79 -3.24
N ALA A 171 1.90 -6.55 -2.15
CA ALA A 171 1.40 -6.04 -0.86
C ALA A 171 2.19 -4.81 -0.36
N VAL A 172 1.53 -3.90 0.38
CA VAL A 172 2.17 -2.63 0.79
C VAL A 172 3.39 -2.83 1.69
N GLY A 173 3.40 -3.92 2.46
CA GLY A 173 4.49 -4.27 3.36
C GLY A 173 5.83 -4.52 2.66
N TYR A 174 5.85 -4.83 1.35
CA TYR A 174 7.11 -4.99 0.61
C TYR A 174 7.92 -3.71 0.56
N ALA A 175 7.28 -2.53 0.50
CA ALA A 175 7.99 -1.26 0.53
C ALA A 175 8.73 -1.01 1.86
N GLN A 176 8.36 -1.73 2.92
CA GLN A 176 8.90 -1.56 4.26
C GLN A 176 10.11 -2.46 4.55
N VAL A 177 10.54 -3.32 3.62
CA VAL A 177 11.63 -4.29 3.85
C VAL A 177 12.97 -3.61 4.18
N ASN A 178 13.22 -2.42 3.63
CA ASN A 178 14.38 -1.58 3.97
C ASN A 178 13.99 -0.39 4.86
N GLY A 179 12.76 -0.38 5.38
CA GLY A 179 12.19 0.70 6.17
C GLY A 179 12.22 0.44 7.67
N PRO A 180 11.76 1.40 8.48
CA PRO A 180 11.75 1.27 9.94
C PRO A 180 10.84 0.14 10.44
N LEU A 181 9.85 -0.29 9.64
CA LEU A 181 8.96 -1.39 10.00
C LEU A 181 9.54 -2.78 9.70
N ALA A 182 10.72 -2.88 9.08
CA ALA A 182 11.34 -4.16 8.73
C ALA A 182 11.59 -5.05 9.97
N ALA A 183 11.93 -4.46 11.12
CA ALA A 183 12.16 -5.18 12.36
C ALA A 183 10.93 -5.97 12.87
N ALA A 184 9.73 -5.58 12.44
CA ALA A 184 8.50 -6.30 12.78
C ALA A 184 8.20 -7.49 11.87
N LEU A 185 8.86 -7.62 10.70
CA LEU A 185 8.61 -8.69 9.73
C LEU A 185 8.65 -10.10 10.34
N PRO A 186 9.64 -10.47 11.17
CA PRO A 186 9.70 -11.83 11.73
C PRO A 186 8.60 -12.12 12.76
N TRP A 187 8.00 -11.09 13.34
CA TRP A 187 7.04 -11.22 14.44
C TRP A 187 5.60 -11.26 13.96
N VAL A 188 5.26 -10.39 13.02
CA VAL A 188 3.86 -10.22 12.55
C VAL A 188 3.68 -10.56 11.08
N GLY A 189 4.75 -10.94 10.39
CA GLY A 189 4.74 -11.26 8.97
C GLY A 189 4.43 -10.06 8.08
N LEU A 190 4.33 -10.33 6.78
CA LEU A 190 4.10 -9.30 5.75
C LEU A 190 2.76 -8.57 5.93
N TYR A 191 1.69 -9.29 6.25
CA TYR A 191 0.36 -8.68 6.44
C TYR A 191 0.30 -7.83 7.72
N GLY A 192 0.97 -8.25 8.79
CA GLY A 192 1.12 -7.43 9.99
C GLY A 192 1.88 -6.13 9.71
N VAL A 193 3.01 -6.20 9.00
CA VAL A 193 3.75 -5.01 8.57
C VAL A 193 2.92 -4.12 7.63
N SER A 194 2.09 -4.71 6.77
CA SER A 194 1.14 -3.98 5.93
C SER A 194 0.11 -3.21 6.78
N ALA A 195 -0.37 -3.80 7.88
CA ALA A 195 -1.26 -3.15 8.82
C ALA A 195 -0.57 -2.03 9.60
N LEU A 196 0.70 -2.22 10.01
CA LEU A 196 1.50 -1.17 10.66
C LEU A 196 1.75 0.02 9.70
N ALA A 197 2.03 -0.25 8.43
CA ALA A 197 2.19 0.78 7.40
C ALA A 197 0.87 1.54 7.16
N ALA A 198 -0.27 0.84 7.14
CA ALA A 198 -1.59 1.47 7.12
C ALA A 198 -1.84 2.35 8.36
N GLY A 199 -1.33 1.92 9.53
CA GLY A 199 -1.34 2.68 10.78
C GLY A 199 -0.54 3.99 10.69
N LEU A 200 0.68 3.94 10.18
CA LEU A 200 1.47 5.15 9.93
C LEU A 200 0.76 6.09 8.94
N ALA A 201 0.18 5.54 7.87
CA ALA A 201 -0.52 6.32 6.85
C ALA A 201 -1.76 7.04 7.41
N VAL A 202 -2.59 6.37 8.22
CA VAL A 202 -3.79 7.00 8.80
C VAL A 202 -3.43 8.03 9.86
N LEU A 203 -2.42 7.78 10.69
CA LEU A 203 -1.95 8.76 11.67
C LEU A 203 -1.35 10.00 11.00
N LEU A 204 -0.61 9.81 9.90
CA LEU A 204 -0.09 10.90 9.08
C LEU A 204 -1.23 11.71 8.44
N ALA A 205 -2.24 11.05 7.89
CA ALA A 205 -3.40 11.75 7.34
C ALA A 205 -4.17 12.56 8.41
N LEU A 206 -4.34 11.99 9.61
CA LEU A 206 -4.99 12.65 10.73
C LEU A 206 -4.19 13.85 11.25
N SER A 207 -2.85 13.80 11.23
CA SER A 207 -2.02 14.93 11.64
C SER A 207 -2.20 16.15 10.72
N PHE A 208 -2.32 15.92 9.40
CA PHE A 208 -2.60 16.98 8.42
C PHE A 208 -4.04 17.53 8.48
N ARG A 209 -4.98 16.79 9.08
CA ARG A 209 -6.37 17.24 9.28
C ARG A 209 -6.65 17.87 10.62
N ALA A 210 -5.68 17.81 11.54
CA ALA A 210 -5.83 18.34 12.87
C ALA A 210 -6.14 19.85 12.82
N THR A 211 -7.25 20.24 13.45
CA THR A 211 -7.63 21.66 13.60
C THR A 211 -7.04 22.29 14.85
N ARG A 212 -6.50 21.46 15.75
CA ARG A 212 -5.86 21.86 17.00
C ARG A 212 -4.49 21.21 17.08
N TRP A 213 -3.47 21.97 17.49
CA TRP A 213 -2.10 21.46 17.62
C TRP A 213 -2.01 20.20 18.50
N ARG A 214 -2.85 20.09 19.54
CA ARG A 214 -2.90 18.90 20.41
C ARG A 214 -3.29 17.61 19.66
N GLN A 215 -4.15 17.71 18.64
CA GLN A 215 -4.56 16.57 17.81
C GLN A 215 -3.46 16.17 16.82
N ALA A 216 -2.77 17.17 16.26
CA ALA A 216 -1.59 16.92 15.42
C ALA A 216 -0.51 16.24 16.25
N LEU A 217 -0.22 16.80 17.43
CA LEU A 217 0.76 16.25 18.36
C LEU A 217 0.42 14.84 18.80
N SER A 218 -0.84 14.54 19.15
CA SER A 218 -1.22 13.17 19.53
C SER A 218 -1.00 12.16 18.40
N SER A 219 -1.25 12.57 17.15
CA SER A 219 -1.04 11.70 15.98
C SER A 219 0.46 11.47 15.72
N VAL A 220 1.27 12.52 15.82
CA VAL A 220 2.74 12.44 15.70
C VAL A 220 3.34 11.61 16.83
N LEU A 221 2.89 11.79 18.08
CA LEU A 221 3.34 10.99 19.21
C LEU A 221 2.95 9.52 19.04
N ALA A 222 1.74 9.22 18.55
CA ALA A 222 1.33 7.85 18.27
C ALA A 222 2.20 7.19 17.18
N MET A 223 2.58 7.93 16.14
CA MET A 223 3.53 7.45 15.12
C MET A 223 4.91 7.20 15.73
N ALA A 224 5.42 8.14 16.52
CA ALA A 224 6.72 8.01 17.18
C ALA A 224 6.74 6.79 18.12
N VAL A 225 5.70 6.62 18.93
CA VAL A 225 5.54 5.45 19.80
C VAL A 225 5.52 4.17 18.98
N LEU A 226 4.74 4.10 17.89
CA LEU A 226 4.72 2.92 17.02
C LEU A 226 6.11 2.60 16.45
N LEU A 227 6.82 3.59 15.94
CA LEU A 227 8.16 3.41 15.36
C LEU A 227 9.17 2.98 16.42
N VAL A 228 9.12 3.56 17.62
CA VAL A 228 9.98 3.17 18.75
C VAL A 228 9.68 1.73 19.17
N LEU A 229 8.40 1.36 19.32
CA LEU A 229 7.99 0.01 19.68
C LEU A 229 8.50 -1.03 18.68
N VAL A 230 8.49 -0.71 17.38
CA VAL A 230 9.04 -1.59 16.34
C VAL A 230 10.58 -1.61 16.38
N ALA A 231 11.23 -0.47 16.60
CA ALA A 231 12.68 -0.37 16.63
C ALA A 231 13.32 -1.11 17.82
N VAL A 232 12.59 -1.28 18.93
CA VAL A 232 13.06 -2.04 20.11
C VAL A 232 12.71 -3.53 20.07
N LEU A 233 12.04 -4.01 19.01
CA LEU A 233 11.78 -5.44 18.86
C LEU A 233 13.11 -6.20 18.76
N PRO A 234 13.28 -7.29 19.53
CA PRO A 234 14.49 -8.09 19.42
C PRO A 234 14.54 -8.74 18.03
N ALA A 235 15.71 -8.73 17.41
CA ALA A 235 15.95 -9.52 16.21
C ALA A 235 15.91 -11.01 16.59
N PRO A 236 15.18 -11.87 15.85
CA PRO A 236 15.25 -13.30 16.08
C PRO A 236 16.70 -13.77 15.90
N GLN A 237 17.27 -14.37 16.94
CA GLN A 237 18.62 -14.92 16.86
C GLN A 237 18.54 -16.34 16.30
N GLY A 238 19.21 -16.57 15.18
CA GLY A 238 19.54 -17.92 14.74
C GLY A 238 20.65 -18.49 15.62
N HIS A 239 20.64 -19.80 15.84
CA HIS A 239 21.78 -20.49 16.43
C HIS A 239 22.86 -20.66 15.36
N ASP A 240 24.10 -20.31 15.66
CA ASP A 240 25.23 -20.58 14.77
C ASP A 240 25.46 -22.10 14.71
N THR A 241 25.17 -22.70 13.56
CA THR A 241 25.36 -24.13 13.29
C THR A 241 26.64 -24.40 12.48
N GLY A 242 27.51 -23.40 12.31
CA GLY A 242 28.69 -23.46 11.45
C GLY A 242 28.41 -23.05 10.00
N LYS A 243 29.44 -23.12 9.15
CA LYS A 243 29.40 -22.66 7.75
C LYS A 243 29.22 -23.83 6.79
N LEU A 244 28.30 -23.69 5.83
CA LEU A 244 28.10 -24.62 4.72
C LEU A 244 28.57 -23.98 3.42
N SER A 245 29.38 -24.69 2.63
CA SER A 245 29.72 -24.27 1.27
C SER A 245 28.59 -24.64 0.32
N VAL A 246 28.01 -23.65 -0.37
CA VAL A 246 26.91 -23.82 -1.32
C VAL A 246 27.33 -23.27 -2.67
N THR A 247 27.10 -24.03 -3.74
CA THR A 247 27.28 -23.58 -5.13
C THR A 247 25.93 -23.63 -5.84
N LEU A 248 25.54 -22.52 -6.48
CA LEU A 248 24.26 -22.40 -7.18
C LEU A 248 24.52 -22.18 -8.67
N LEU A 249 24.32 -23.24 -9.48
CA LEU A 249 24.50 -23.18 -10.93
C LEU A 249 23.21 -22.67 -11.58
N GLN A 250 23.29 -21.51 -12.24
CA GLN A 250 22.16 -20.92 -12.95
C GLN A 250 22.38 -21.06 -14.47
N GLY A 251 21.79 -22.10 -15.07
CA GLY A 251 22.04 -22.46 -16.47
C GLY A 251 21.49 -21.47 -17.52
N ASN A 252 20.55 -20.60 -17.14
CA ASN A 252 19.96 -19.58 -18.03
C ASN A 252 19.45 -20.11 -19.38
N ILE A 253 18.90 -21.33 -19.40
CA ILE A 253 18.29 -21.93 -20.60
C ILE A 253 17.10 -21.06 -21.04
N ALA A 254 17.00 -20.77 -22.34
CA ALA A 254 15.93 -19.94 -22.91
C ALA A 254 14.55 -20.56 -22.62
N GLN A 255 13.57 -19.73 -22.27
CA GLN A 255 12.24 -20.20 -21.84
C GLN A 255 11.51 -20.99 -22.94
N GLU A 256 11.77 -20.67 -24.21
CA GLU A 256 11.23 -21.33 -25.40
C GLU A 256 11.90 -22.68 -25.72
N GLU A 257 13.06 -22.96 -25.14
CA GLU A 257 13.82 -24.22 -25.31
C GLU A 257 13.66 -25.15 -24.09
N LYS A 258 12.96 -24.69 -23.05
CA LYS A 258 12.92 -25.36 -21.74
C LYS A 258 11.98 -26.56 -21.70
N PHE A 259 10.96 -26.60 -22.57
CA PHE A 259 9.93 -27.64 -22.66
C PHE A 259 9.58 -27.88 -24.12
#